data_AF-A0A654LWJ3-F1
#
_entry.id   AF-A0A654LWJ3-F1
#
_cell.length_a   1.000
_cell.length_b   1.000
_cell.length_c   1.000
_cell.angle_alpha   90.00
_cell.angle_beta   90.00
_cell.angle_gamma   90.00
#
_symmetry.space_group_name_H-M   'P 1'
#
loop_
_entity.id
_entity.type
_entity.pdbx_description
1 polymer ?
#
loop_
_entity_poly.entity_id
_entity_poly.type
_entity_poly.pdbx_seq_one_letter_code
_entity_poly.pdbx_strand_id
1 'polypeptide(L)'
;MDSFLAYVPLISLLIVAGLFVVAIVNFSLLRKNTQKQSEQWIKNLKMQSEQQIYSRIMDVRLKLENTETFTRMAKESPVFEERFSSVDSPDEYYIIVAFLDLFEYLFALDKKNMIDPEVWYRWRGLAKTIMTIPKFNKVWDKTNHIHSVEFRDFMNSL
;
A
#
# COMPACT_ATOMS: atom_id res chain seq x y z
N MET A 1 74.15 -5.86 -7.62
CA MET A 1 72.88 -5.43 -6.98
C MET A 1 72.03 -4.58 -7.94
N ASP A 2 72.51 -4.34 -9.16
CA ASP A 2 71.99 -3.32 -10.09
C ASP A 2 70.86 -3.80 -11.00
N SER A 3 70.68 -5.10 -11.20
CA SER A 3 69.62 -5.60 -12.10
C SER A 3 68.21 -5.42 -11.53
N PHE A 4 68.05 -5.50 -10.20
CA PHE A 4 66.73 -5.34 -9.56
C PHE A 4 66.24 -3.89 -9.59
N LEU A 5 67.16 -2.93 -9.41
CA LEU A 5 66.86 -1.49 -9.46
C LEU A 5 66.39 -1.03 -10.85
N ALA A 6 66.82 -1.69 -11.93
CA ALA A 6 66.38 -1.38 -13.29
C ALA A 6 64.91 -1.74 -13.56
N TYR A 7 64.34 -2.72 -12.84
CA TYR A 7 62.93 -3.13 -12.99
C TYR A 7 61.97 -2.39 -12.05
N VAL A 8 62.48 -1.66 -11.05
CA VAL A 8 61.67 -0.89 -10.08
C VAL A 8 60.68 0.07 -10.76
N PRO A 9 61.02 0.83 -11.82
CA PRO A 9 60.06 1.71 -12.49
C PRO A 9 58.92 0.93 -13.15
N LEU A 10 59.22 -0.21 -13.76
CA LEU A 10 58.27 -1.09 -14.44
C LEU A 10 57.32 -1.78 -13.45
N ILE A 11 57.87 -2.30 -12.34
CA ILE A 11 57.10 -2.89 -11.25
C ILE A 11 56.20 -1.83 -10.59
N SER A 12 56.73 -0.62 -10.36
CA SER A 12 55.96 0.49 -9.80
C SER A 12 54.80 0.90 -10.71
N LEU A 13 55.01 0.93 -12.03
CA LEU A 13 53.97 1.24 -13.01
C LEU A 13 52.84 0.19 -13.00
N LEU A 14 53.21 -1.10 -12.88
CA LEU A 14 52.25 -2.20 -12.77
C LEU A 14 51.46 -2.15 -11.47
N ILE A 15 52.11 -1.82 -10.34
CA ILE A 15 51.43 -1.64 -9.05
C ILE A 15 50.42 -0.48 -9.14
N VAL A 16 50.83 0.67 -9.68
CA VAL A 16 49.95 1.85 -9.83
C VAL A 16 48.78 1.54 -10.77
N ALA A 17 49.03 0.88 -11.90
CA ALA A 17 47.97 0.47 -12.83
C ALA A 17 47.00 -0.53 -12.18
N GLY A 18 47.50 -1.50 -11.42
CA GLY A 18 46.68 -2.45 -10.67
C GLY A 18 45.79 -1.76 -9.62
N LEU A 19 46.35 -0.83 -8.85
CA LEU A 19 45.59 -0.02 -7.89
C LEU A 19 44.53 0.84 -8.58
N PHE A 20 44.83 1.40 -9.75
CA PHE A 20 43.88 2.21 -10.52
C PHE A 20 42.69 1.38 -11.03
N VAL A 21 42.94 0.16 -11.53
CA VAL A 21 41.87 -0.76 -11.95
C VAL A 21 40.99 -1.16 -10.76
N VAL A 22 41.59 -1.50 -9.62
CA VAL A 22 40.83 -1.83 -8.39
C VAL A 22 39.98 -0.65 -7.92
N ALA A 23 40.52 0.58 -7.98
CA ALA A 23 39.77 1.79 -7.63
C ALA A 23 38.57 2.03 -8.55
N ILE A 24 38.72 1.83 -9.87
CA ILE A 24 37.62 1.96 -10.83
C ILE A 24 36.54 0.90 -10.57
N VAL A 25 36.93 -0.35 -10.33
CA VAL A 25 35.98 -1.44 -10.04
C VAL A 25 35.22 -1.14 -8.74
N ASN A 26 35.92 -0.74 -7.67
CA ASN A 26 35.31 -0.39 -6.40
C ASN A 26 34.36 0.80 -6.53
N PHE A 27 34.76 1.86 -7.26
CA PHE A 27 33.90 3.01 -7.51
C PHE A 27 32.65 2.64 -8.32
N SER A 28 32.78 1.77 -9.33
CA SER A 28 31.66 1.28 -10.13
C SER A 28 30.66 0.47 -9.31
N LEU A 29 31.16 -0.42 -8.44
CA LEU A 29 30.32 -1.19 -7.51
C LEU A 29 29.62 -0.29 -6.49
N LEU A 30 30.35 0.66 -5.91
CA LEU A 30 29.81 1.62 -4.94
C LEU A 30 28.72 2.48 -5.58
N ARG A 31 28.97 3.02 -6.78
CA ARG A 31 27.99 3.78 -7.55
C ARG A 31 26.73 2.97 -7.86
N LYS A 32 26.88 1.72 -8.32
CA LYS A 32 25.74 0.83 -8.59
C LYS A 32 24.93 0.54 -7.33
N ASN A 33 25.58 0.31 -6.20
CA ASN A 33 24.91 0.06 -4.93
C ASN A 33 24.18 1.31 -4.42
N THR A 34 24.82 2.49 -4.46
CA THR A 34 24.19 3.77 -4.09
C THR A 34 22.99 4.08 -4.99
N GLN A 35 23.09 3.80 -6.29
CA GLN A 35 21.97 3.99 -7.21
C GLN A 35 20.79 3.08 -6.87
N LYS A 36 21.02 1.77 -6.67
CA LYS A 36 19.96 0.83 -6.26
C LYS A 36 19.31 1.23 -4.94
N GLN A 37 20.13 1.66 -3.96
CA GLN A 37 19.64 2.13 -2.68
C GLN A 37 18.79 3.40 -2.82
N SER A 38 19.21 4.34 -3.68
CA SER A 38 18.44 5.55 -3.99
C SER A 38 17.11 5.23 -4.67
N GLU A 39 17.10 4.33 -5.66
CA GLU A 39 15.88 3.88 -6.33
C GLU A 39 14.90 3.23 -5.35
N GLN A 40 15.40 2.38 -4.45
CA GLN A 40 14.57 1.74 -3.43
C GLN A 40 14.03 2.76 -2.41
N TRP A 41 14.83 3.74 -2.01
CA TRP A 41 14.39 4.82 -1.12
C TRP A 41 13.30 5.68 -1.76
N ILE A 42 13.47 6.08 -3.03
CA ILE A 42 12.47 6.84 -3.79
C ILE A 42 11.17 6.04 -3.91
N LYS A 43 11.26 4.73 -4.18
CA LYS A 43 10.09 3.85 -4.24
C LYS A 43 9.35 3.80 -2.92
N ASN A 44 10.08 3.63 -1.81
CA ASN A 44 9.50 3.59 -0.46
C ASN A 44 8.83 4.93 -0.10
N LEU A 45 9.45 6.06 -0.42
CA LEU A 45 8.86 7.38 -0.19
C LEU A 45 7.59 7.60 -1.01
N LYS A 46 7.61 7.24 -2.30
CA LYS A 46 6.43 7.36 -3.16
C LYS A 46 5.27 6.57 -2.58
N MET A 47 5.53 5.34 -2.16
CA MET A 47 4.55 4.45 -1.54
C MET A 47 4.00 5.01 -0.23
N GLN A 48 4.85 5.53 0.66
CA GLN A 48 4.41 6.19 1.89
C GLN A 48 3.56 7.44 1.59
N SER A 49 3.94 8.23 0.58
CA SER A 49 3.18 9.41 0.16
C SER A 49 1.79 9.02 -0.37
N GLU A 50 1.70 7.98 -1.21
CA GLU A 50 0.42 7.45 -1.70
C GLU A 50 -0.50 7.03 -0.55
N GLN A 51 0.03 6.33 0.45
CA GLN A 51 -0.73 5.92 1.64
C GLN A 51 -1.23 7.10 2.46
N GLN A 52 -0.38 8.11 2.69
CA GLN A 52 -0.78 9.32 3.42
C GLN A 52 -1.86 10.10 2.68
N ILE A 53 -1.75 10.20 1.35
CA ILE A 53 -2.77 10.84 0.51
C ILE A 53 -4.08 10.07 0.63
N TYR A 54 -4.05 8.74 0.48
CA TYR A 54 -5.25 7.90 0.57
C TYR A 54 -5.93 8.03 1.95
N SER A 55 -5.15 7.94 3.03
CA SER A 55 -5.68 8.10 4.39
C SER A 55 -6.34 9.47 4.60
N ARG A 56 -5.75 10.55 4.08
CA ARG A 56 -6.34 11.90 4.15
C ARG A 56 -7.62 12.01 3.34
N ILE A 57 -7.66 11.45 2.13
CA ILE A 57 -8.87 11.45 1.29
C ILE A 57 -9.99 10.69 1.99
N MET A 58 -9.69 9.53 2.59
CA MET A 58 -10.67 8.73 3.32
C MET A 58 -11.21 9.48 4.54
N ASP A 59 -10.34 10.11 5.35
CA ASP A 59 -10.77 10.92 6.50
C ASP A 59 -11.68 12.10 6.08
N VAL A 60 -11.32 12.80 5.00
CA VAL A 60 -12.15 13.88 4.46
C VAL A 60 -13.49 13.34 3.97
N ARG A 61 -13.50 12.22 3.24
CA ARG A 61 -14.73 11.60 2.74
C ARG A 61 -15.66 11.23 3.89
N LEU A 62 -15.17 10.54 4.93
CA LEU A 62 -15.97 10.16 6.08
C LEU A 62 -16.57 11.38 6.80
N LYS A 63 -15.82 12.47 6.91
CA LYS A 63 -16.32 13.74 7.47
C LYS A 63 -17.41 14.38 6.63
N LEU A 64 -17.34 14.28 5.30
CA LEU A 64 -18.35 14.83 4.39
C LEU A 64 -19.61 13.96 4.36
N GLU A 65 -19.46 12.64 4.27
CA GLU A 65 -20.58 11.69 4.18
C GLU A 65 -21.40 11.65 5.48
N ASN A 66 -20.75 11.80 6.63
CA ASN A 66 -21.41 11.81 7.94
C ASN A 66 -22.09 13.16 8.29
N THR A 67 -22.53 13.91 7.28
CA THR A 67 -23.30 15.15 7.47
C THR A 67 -24.74 14.97 7.05
N GLU A 68 -25.65 15.65 7.75
CA GLU A 68 -27.07 15.72 7.36
C GLU A 68 -27.22 16.31 5.95
N THR A 69 -26.39 17.31 5.60
CA THR A 69 -26.38 17.93 4.28
C THR A 69 -26.09 16.93 3.18
N PHE A 70 -25.02 16.13 3.32
CA PHE A 70 -24.71 15.08 2.36
C PHE A 70 -25.82 14.04 2.31
N THR A 71 -26.31 13.58 3.46
CA THR A 71 -27.37 12.57 3.53
C THR A 71 -28.65 13.02 2.84
N ARG A 72 -29.01 14.31 2.98
CA ARG A 72 -30.16 14.88 2.27
C ARG A 72 -29.95 14.86 0.75
N MET A 73 -28.78 15.29 0.27
CA MET A 73 -28.45 15.22 -1.16
C MET A 73 -28.39 13.78 -1.67
N ALA A 74 -27.86 12.85 -0.87
CA ALA A 74 -27.77 11.44 -1.22
C ALA A 74 -29.16 10.82 -1.41
N LYS A 75 -30.14 11.17 -0.58
CA LYS A 75 -31.54 10.71 -0.72
C LYS A 75 -32.21 11.12 -2.02
N GLU A 76 -31.70 12.15 -2.72
CA GLU A 76 -32.21 12.54 -4.04
C GLU A 76 -31.79 11.56 -5.15
N SER A 77 -30.83 10.66 -4.85
CA SER A 77 -30.36 9.63 -5.77
C SER A 77 -31.07 8.29 -5.52
N PRO A 78 -31.74 7.71 -6.54
CA PRO A 78 -32.36 6.38 -6.42
C PRO A 78 -31.38 5.29 -6.00
N VAL A 79 -30.11 5.44 -6.37
CA VAL A 79 -29.04 4.48 -6.00
C VAL A 79 -28.80 4.48 -4.49
N PHE A 80 -28.76 5.67 -3.88
CA PHE A 80 -28.56 5.79 -2.43
C PHE A 80 -29.83 5.45 -1.66
N GLU A 81 -31.01 5.81 -2.18
CA GLU A 81 -32.29 5.40 -1.61
C GLU A 81 -32.40 3.87 -1.51
N GLU A 82 -32.08 3.16 -2.60
CA GLU A 82 -32.05 1.71 -2.62
C GLU A 82 -31.05 1.14 -1.59
N ARG A 83 -29.88 1.76 -1.45
CA ARG A 83 -28.84 1.30 -0.51
C ARG A 83 -29.24 1.54 0.94
N PHE A 84 -29.78 2.71 1.27
CA PHE A 84 -30.28 3.04 2.59
C PHE A 84 -31.44 2.14 3.03
N SER A 85 -32.26 1.63 2.11
CA SER A 85 -33.31 0.65 2.43
C SER A 85 -32.79 -0.69 2.99
N SER A 86 -31.48 -0.94 2.92
CA SER A 86 -30.84 -2.16 3.43
C SER A 86 -30.58 -2.14 4.94
N VAL A 87 -30.77 -0.98 5.57
CA VAL A 87 -30.44 -0.69 6.98
C VAL A 87 -31.53 0.20 7.60
N ASP A 88 -31.46 0.44 8.91
CA ASP A 88 -32.50 1.18 9.63
C ASP A 88 -32.30 2.71 9.51
N SER A 89 -31.07 3.16 9.26
CA SER A 89 -30.76 4.58 9.04
C SER A 89 -29.59 4.77 8.04
N PRO A 90 -29.51 5.93 7.36
CA PRO A 90 -28.36 6.25 6.52
C PRO A 90 -27.02 6.16 7.27
N ASP A 91 -26.99 6.52 8.56
CA ASP A 91 -25.80 6.45 9.39
C ASP A 91 -25.26 5.02 9.52
N GLU A 92 -26.14 4.03 9.69
CA GLU A 92 -25.75 2.62 9.71
C GLU A 92 -25.13 2.20 8.38
N TYR A 93 -25.68 2.66 7.25
CA TYR A 93 -25.11 2.38 5.94
C TYR A 93 -23.71 2.97 5.81
N TYR A 94 -23.50 4.23 6.22
CA TYR A 94 -22.18 4.86 6.15
C TYR A 94 -21.16 4.17 7.04
N ILE A 95 -21.55 3.73 8.24
CA ILE A 95 -20.68 2.94 9.12
C ILE A 95 -20.27 1.64 8.42
N ILE A 96 -21.22 0.92 7.82
CA ILE A 96 -20.95 -0.34 7.13
C ILE A 96 -19.98 -0.12 5.96
N VAL A 97 -20.24 0.88 5.12
CA VAL A 97 -19.36 1.23 3.99
C VAL A 97 -17.96 1.60 4.47
N ALA A 98 -17.85 2.38 5.55
CA ALA A 98 -16.56 2.75 6.11
C ALA A 98 -15.73 1.51 6.55
N PHE A 99 -16.38 0.51 7.13
CA PHE A 99 -15.74 -0.76 7.47
C PHE A 99 -15.32 -1.56 6.22
N LEU A 100 -16.18 -1.62 5.19
CA LEU A 100 -15.85 -2.30 3.93
C LEU A 100 -14.63 -1.65 3.25
N ASP A 101 -14.59 -0.33 3.18
CA ASP A 101 -13.46 0.42 2.60
C ASP A 101 -12.17 0.22 3.42
N LEU A 102 -12.29 0.17 4.75
CA LEU A 102 -11.17 -0.13 5.63
C LEU A 102 -10.61 -1.54 5.36
N PHE A 103 -11.49 -2.54 5.22
CA PHE A 103 -11.06 -3.90 4.89
C PHE A 103 -10.43 -4.00 3.50
N GLU A 104 -10.96 -3.31 2.49
CA GLU A 104 -10.37 -3.29 1.15
C GLU A 104 -8.98 -2.64 1.16
N TYR A 105 -8.82 -1.55 1.92
CA TYR A 105 -7.53 -0.92 2.09
C TYR A 105 -6.52 -1.85 2.75
N LEU A 106 -6.90 -2.51 3.86
CA LEU A 106 -6.03 -3.47 4.55
C LEU A 106 -5.68 -4.68 3.68
N PHE A 107 -6.63 -5.20 2.91
CA PHE A 107 -6.42 -6.25 1.93
C PHE A 107 -5.39 -5.82 0.86
N ALA A 108 -5.51 -4.58 0.36
CA ALA A 108 -4.54 -4.05 -0.60
C ALA A 108 -3.12 -3.88 0.00
N LEU A 109 -3.01 -3.58 1.30
CA LEU A 109 -1.73 -3.55 2.01
C LEU A 109 -1.13 -4.95 2.18
N ASP A 110 -1.94 -5.95 2.52
CA ASP A 110 -1.53 -7.35 2.60
C ASP A 110 -0.98 -7.85 1.27
N LYS A 111 -1.70 -7.59 0.18
CA LYS A 111 -1.24 -7.92 -1.18
C LYS A 111 0.12 -7.31 -1.55
N LYS A 112 0.49 -6.20 -0.94
CA LYS A 112 1.77 -5.51 -1.16
C LYS A 112 2.85 -5.89 -0.14
N ASN A 113 2.58 -6.84 0.76
CA ASN A 113 3.43 -7.20 1.90
C ASN A 113 3.78 -5.99 2.78
N MET A 114 2.79 -5.11 3.01
CA MET A 114 2.95 -3.85 3.75
C MET A 114 2.31 -3.87 5.14
N ILE A 115 1.73 -4.99 5.53
CA ILE A 115 1.12 -5.22 6.83
C ILE A 115 1.79 -6.44 7.46
N ASP A 116 2.01 -6.37 8.77
CA ASP A 116 2.53 -7.51 9.51
C ASP A 116 1.54 -8.68 9.43
N PRO A 117 2.00 -9.94 9.23
CA PRO A 117 1.10 -11.09 9.10
C PRO A 117 0.18 -11.33 10.30
N GLU A 118 0.62 -11.06 11.53
CA GLU A 118 -0.22 -11.20 12.72
C GLU A 118 -1.29 -10.11 12.77
N VAL A 119 -0.92 -8.89 12.37
CA VAL A 119 -1.86 -7.77 12.26
C VAL A 119 -2.92 -8.06 11.20
N TRP A 120 -2.51 -8.58 10.03
CA TRP A 120 -3.44 -9.01 8.99
C TRP A 120 -4.37 -10.13 9.46
N TYR A 121 -3.83 -11.14 10.14
CA TYR A 121 -4.63 -12.23 10.70
C TYR A 121 -5.76 -11.72 11.61
N ARG A 122 -5.45 -10.74 12.47
CA ARG A 122 -6.46 -10.09 13.34
C ARG A 122 -7.52 -9.34 12.55
N TRP A 123 -7.13 -8.57 11.54
CA TRP A 123 -8.07 -7.83 10.70
C TRP A 123 -8.97 -8.75 9.87
N ARG A 124 -8.41 -9.86 9.36
CA ARG A 124 -9.20 -10.91 8.69
C ARG A 124 -10.23 -11.53 9.63
N GLY A 125 -9.83 -11.84 10.87
CA GLY A 125 -10.75 -12.34 11.89
C GLY A 125 -11.86 -11.34 12.24
N LEU A 126 -11.54 -10.06 12.31
CA LEU A 126 -12.53 -9.00 12.51
C LEU A 126 -13.49 -8.88 11.31
N ALA A 127 -12.97 -8.88 10.07
CA ALA A 127 -13.80 -8.84 8.87
C ALA A 127 -14.77 -10.02 8.84
N LYS A 128 -14.29 -11.23 9.12
CA LYS A 128 -15.13 -12.43 9.25
C LYS A 128 -16.22 -12.27 10.30
N THR A 129 -15.87 -11.73 11.46
CA THR A 129 -16.82 -11.51 12.56
C THR A 129 -17.89 -10.48 12.19
N ILE A 130 -17.48 -9.36 11.58
CA ILE A 130 -18.39 -8.29 11.15
C ILE A 130 -19.34 -8.79 10.05
N MET A 131 -18.86 -9.62 9.13
CA MET A 131 -19.70 -10.24 8.10
C MET A 131 -20.73 -11.22 8.66
N THR A 132 -20.73 -11.56 9.95
CA THR A 132 -21.85 -12.29 10.58
C THR A 132 -23.05 -11.39 10.89
N ILE A 133 -22.88 -10.07 10.87
CA ILE A 133 -23.95 -9.10 11.15
C ILE A 133 -24.86 -9.00 9.91
N PRO A 134 -26.18 -9.27 10.01
CA PRO A 134 -27.06 -9.33 8.82
C PRO A 134 -27.09 -8.06 7.96
N LYS A 135 -27.00 -6.88 8.59
CA LYS A 135 -26.98 -5.59 7.88
C LYS A 135 -25.72 -5.44 7.02
N PHE A 136 -24.56 -5.93 7.49
CA PHE A 136 -23.33 -5.92 6.70
C PHE A 136 -23.45 -6.77 5.44
N ASN A 137 -24.01 -7.98 5.53
CA ASN A 137 -24.26 -8.83 4.36
C ASN A 137 -25.20 -8.16 3.36
N LYS A 138 -26.33 -7.60 3.82
CA LYS A 138 -27.28 -6.92 2.93
C LYS A 138 -26.63 -5.77 2.16
N VAL A 139 -25.83 -4.95 2.83
CA VAL A 139 -25.10 -3.85 2.17
C VAL A 139 -24.06 -4.41 1.21
N TRP A 140 -23.27 -5.41 1.63
CA TRP A 140 -22.28 -6.07 0.79
C TRP A 140 -22.89 -6.62 -0.49
N ASP A 141 -24.01 -7.34 -0.42
CA ASP A 141 -24.68 -7.92 -1.59
C ASP A 141 -25.09 -6.85 -2.61
N LYS A 142 -25.49 -5.67 -2.13
CA LYS A 142 -25.86 -4.53 -2.99
C LYS A 142 -24.66 -3.76 -3.53
N THR A 143 -23.52 -3.76 -2.84
CA THR A 143 -22.38 -2.90 -3.18
C THR A 143 -21.17 -3.66 -3.71
N ASN A 144 -21.09 -4.99 -3.61
CA ASN A 144 -19.91 -5.79 -3.97
C ASN A 144 -19.37 -5.55 -5.40
N HIS A 145 -20.21 -5.08 -6.32
CA HIS A 145 -19.86 -4.80 -7.70
C HIS A 145 -18.97 -3.55 -7.89
N ILE A 146 -18.92 -2.65 -6.90
CA ILE A 146 -18.07 -1.44 -6.95
C ILE A 146 -16.63 -1.74 -6.53
N HIS A 147 -16.41 -2.88 -5.87
CA HIS A 147 -15.11 -3.26 -5.34
C HIS A 147 -14.30 -4.07 -6.35
N SER A 148 -13.00 -4.17 -6.10
CA SER A 148 -12.11 -4.98 -6.95
C SER A 148 -12.52 -6.47 -6.92
N VAL A 149 -12.32 -7.18 -8.04
CA VAL A 149 -12.68 -8.60 -8.18
C VAL A 149 -12.00 -9.45 -7.09
N GLU A 150 -10.72 -9.21 -6.85
CA GLU A 150 -9.95 -9.96 -5.85
C GLU A 150 -10.43 -9.69 -4.42
N PHE A 151 -10.80 -8.45 -4.09
CA PHE A 151 -11.35 -8.14 -2.78
C PHE A 151 -12.74 -8.77 -2.60
N ARG A 152 -13.56 -8.77 -3.66
CA ARG A 152 -14.85 -9.46 -3.64
C ARG A 152 -14.69 -10.96 -3.40
N ASP A 153 -13.75 -11.60 -4.08
CA ASP A 153 -13.46 -13.03 -3.88
C ASP A 153 -12.96 -13.30 -2.46
N PHE A 154 -12.14 -12.41 -1.91
CA PHE A 154 -11.72 -12.47 -0.51
C PHE A 154 -12.91 -12.36 0.45
N MET A 155 -13.74 -11.33 0.32
CA MET A 155 -14.89 -11.11 1.21
C MET A 155 -15.90 -12.26 1.14
N ASN A 156 -16.17 -12.79 -0.05
CA ASN A 156 -17.05 -13.94 -0.24
C ASN A 156 -16.49 -15.26 0.32
N SER A 157 -15.19 -15.30 0.64
CA SER A 157 -14.53 -16.48 1.22
C SER A 157 -14.51 -16.50 2.75
N LEU A 158 -14.93 -15.41 3.41
CA LEU A 158 -14.90 -15.25 4.87
C LEU A 158 -16.00 -16.06 5.56
#